data_AF-A0A3N5TS47-F1
#
_entry.id   AF-A0A3N5TS47-F1
#
_cell.length_a   1.000
_cell.length_b   1.000
_cell.length_c   1.000
_cell.angle_alpha   90.00
_cell.angle_beta   90.00
_cell.angle_gamma   90.00
#
_symmetry.space_group_name_H-M   'P 1'
#
loop_
_entity.id
_entity.type
_entity.pdbx_description
1 polymer ?
#
loop_
_entity_poly.entity_id
_entity_poly.type
_entity_poly.pdbx_seq_one_letter_code
_entity_poly.pdbx_strand_id
1 'polypeptide(L)'
;NRGIFPKLGLEVRDHSTLPHHGASHVAPTLLPRRRYRWEAHTICTRRGEYILGPMTVISGDPFGLFQFPRQIAALSSIIVYPPTVPVHRFAAPIGTLSGGEAVRRRAHFVTTNAAGVRDYQAGDSFNRIHWRSSARKDRLLVKEFELDPLADVWIFLDISRASLVERPQARADAGNIYAPPPNLPPSTEEYAITIGASLVQYFVNKGRALGFATYGPYREIVQPDRGPRQLTRILEILAVARSESDVSLYQMLELEANYLTRGTTLVIVTASQDENWIASTHILTRRGIRVVCVLIDPRSFGGTVAPTHDVGVMAESAGAFVYSIQQDDDITAALSYHTGVMRPRL
;
A
#
# COMPACT_ATOMS: atom_id res chain seq x y z
N ASN A 1 -0.82 -39.81 -19.26
CA ASN A 1 0.10 -40.64 -20.05
C ASN A 1 -0.45 -40.80 -21.47
N ARG A 2 0.18 -40.19 -22.49
CA ARG A 2 -0.24 -40.33 -23.90
C ARG A 2 0.46 -41.50 -24.61
N GLY A 3 1.45 -42.13 -23.99
CA GLY A 3 2.19 -43.26 -24.55
C GLY A 3 1.50 -44.60 -24.31
N ILE A 4 2.12 -45.65 -24.87
CA ILE A 4 1.66 -47.05 -24.78
C ILE A 4 2.22 -47.80 -23.55
N PHE A 5 3.28 -47.29 -22.91
CA PHE A 5 3.87 -47.87 -21.71
C PHE A 5 3.42 -47.13 -20.45
N PRO A 6 3.23 -47.82 -19.31
CA PRO A 6 2.97 -47.17 -18.03
C PRO A 6 4.14 -46.26 -17.63
N LYS A 7 3.84 -45.20 -16.89
CA LYS A 7 4.86 -44.35 -16.26
C LYS A 7 4.94 -44.72 -14.79
N LEU A 8 6.10 -45.24 -14.39
CA LEU A 8 6.38 -45.72 -13.04
C LEU A 8 7.18 -44.66 -12.28
N GLY A 9 7.01 -44.65 -10.95
CA GLY A 9 7.77 -43.77 -10.05
C GLY A 9 7.78 -42.32 -10.51
N LEU A 10 6.59 -41.74 -10.72
CA LEU A 10 6.46 -40.35 -11.15
C LEU A 10 6.63 -39.43 -9.94
N GLU A 11 7.80 -38.86 -9.77
CA GLU A 11 8.06 -37.83 -8.77
C GLU A 11 7.87 -36.45 -9.43
N VAL A 12 7.01 -35.62 -8.85
CA VAL A 12 6.88 -34.21 -9.22
C VAL A 12 7.61 -33.40 -8.16
N ARG A 13 8.62 -32.64 -8.59
CA ARG A 13 9.32 -31.66 -7.77
C ARG A 13 8.84 -30.27 -8.11
N ASP A 14 8.40 -29.56 -7.10
CA ASP A 14 7.99 -28.18 -7.17
C ASP A 14 9.18 -27.25 -6.84
N HIS A 15 9.33 -26.19 -7.61
CA HIS A 15 10.37 -25.17 -7.45
C HIS A 15 9.78 -23.77 -7.21
N SER A 16 8.53 -23.71 -6.77
CA SER A 16 7.87 -22.45 -6.40
C SER A 16 8.61 -21.71 -5.30
N THR A 17 8.55 -20.38 -5.32
CA THR A 17 9.19 -19.51 -4.31
C THR A 17 8.28 -19.18 -3.13
N LEU A 18 7.00 -19.56 -3.18
CA LEU A 18 6.03 -19.30 -2.12
C LEU A 18 6.43 -20.06 -0.83
N PRO A 19 6.60 -19.38 0.33
CA PRO A 19 6.96 -20.03 1.57
C PRO A 19 5.96 -21.10 1.98
N HIS A 20 6.47 -22.24 2.46
CA HIS A 20 5.67 -23.39 2.89
C HIS A 20 4.78 -23.99 1.79
N HIS A 21 4.99 -23.62 0.52
CA HIS A 21 4.37 -24.30 -0.60
C HIS A 21 5.11 -25.61 -0.87
N GLY A 22 4.41 -26.71 -0.64
CA GLY A 22 4.90 -28.06 -0.91
C GLY A 22 4.00 -28.76 -1.91
N ALA A 23 4.06 -28.37 -3.19
CA ALA A 23 3.31 -29.06 -4.24
C ALA A 23 4.05 -30.29 -4.81
N SER A 24 5.27 -30.56 -4.33
CA SER A 24 6.02 -31.77 -4.65
C SER A 24 5.21 -33.01 -4.24
N HIS A 25 5.09 -33.98 -5.15
CA HIS A 25 4.18 -35.10 -4.99
C HIS A 25 4.68 -36.32 -5.76
N VAL A 26 4.56 -37.51 -5.16
CA VAL A 26 4.84 -38.78 -5.86
C VAL A 26 3.53 -39.35 -6.40
N ALA A 27 3.35 -39.29 -7.71
CA ALA A 27 2.16 -39.83 -8.36
C ALA A 27 2.23 -41.37 -8.44
N PRO A 28 1.08 -42.06 -8.28
CA PRO A 28 1.02 -43.49 -8.49
C PRO A 28 1.32 -43.84 -9.94
N THR A 29 1.62 -45.12 -10.18
CA THR A 29 1.83 -45.66 -11.53
C THR A 29 0.73 -45.22 -12.50
N LEU A 30 1.12 -44.50 -13.55
CA LEU A 30 0.19 -43.93 -14.51
C LEU A 30 0.11 -44.81 -15.76
N LEU A 31 -0.94 -45.64 -15.82
CA LEU A 31 -1.21 -46.50 -16.95
C LEU A 31 -1.37 -45.73 -18.28
N PRO A 32 -1.19 -46.40 -19.43
CA PRO A 32 -1.42 -45.82 -20.75
C PRO A 32 -2.79 -45.15 -20.85
N ARG A 33 -2.84 -43.98 -21.51
CA ARG A 33 -4.05 -43.16 -21.72
C ARG A 33 -4.78 -42.71 -20.44
N ARG A 34 -4.22 -42.92 -19.25
CA ARG A 34 -4.77 -42.40 -17.99
C ARG A 34 -4.24 -41.00 -17.66
N ARG A 35 -5.00 -40.28 -16.85
CA ARG A 35 -4.66 -38.97 -16.28
C ARG A 35 -4.68 -39.10 -14.76
N TYR A 36 -3.78 -38.39 -14.12
CA TYR A 36 -3.72 -38.24 -12.67
C TYR A 36 -3.74 -36.75 -12.35
N ARG A 37 -4.47 -36.36 -11.32
CA ARG A 37 -4.55 -35.00 -10.80
C ARG A 37 -4.34 -35.08 -9.29
N TRP A 38 -3.56 -34.15 -8.77
CA TRP A 38 -3.49 -33.85 -7.35
C TRP A 38 -3.68 -32.35 -7.18
N GLU A 39 -4.04 -31.95 -5.97
CA GLU A 39 -4.23 -30.56 -5.59
C GLU A 39 -3.43 -30.33 -4.31
N ALA A 40 -2.80 -29.17 -4.19
CA ALA A 40 -2.06 -28.73 -3.02
C ALA A 40 -2.66 -27.41 -2.54
N HIS A 41 -2.92 -27.31 -1.24
CA HIS A 41 -3.40 -26.09 -0.61
C HIS A 41 -2.26 -25.48 0.20
N THR A 42 -2.09 -24.16 0.09
CA THR A 42 -1.06 -23.43 0.82
C THR A 42 -1.65 -22.14 1.35
N ILE A 43 -1.40 -21.87 2.62
CA ILE A 43 -1.78 -20.62 3.26
C ILE A 43 -0.69 -19.61 2.94
N CYS A 44 -1.06 -18.46 2.37
CA CYS A 44 -0.13 -17.37 2.12
C CYS A 44 0.21 -16.67 3.44
N THR A 45 1.41 -16.93 3.97
CA THR A 45 1.82 -16.44 5.29
C THR A 45 2.66 -15.17 5.26
N ARG A 46 3.16 -14.76 4.08
CA ARG A 46 3.99 -13.56 3.91
C ARG A 46 3.53 -12.81 2.66
N ARG A 47 3.45 -11.48 2.77
CA ARG A 47 3.24 -10.60 1.62
C ARG A 47 4.45 -10.65 0.68
N GLY A 48 4.21 -10.40 -0.59
CA GLY A 48 5.25 -10.38 -1.61
C GLY A 48 4.78 -10.95 -2.93
N GLU A 49 5.69 -10.92 -3.90
CA GLU A 49 5.50 -11.58 -5.18
C GLU A 49 6.21 -12.94 -5.17
N TYR A 50 5.49 -13.98 -5.58
CA TYR A 50 5.98 -15.34 -5.63
C TYR A 50 5.73 -15.96 -6.99
N ILE A 51 6.65 -16.81 -7.42
CA ILE A 51 6.55 -17.58 -8.65
C ILE A 51 6.14 -19.00 -8.24
N LEU A 52 5.04 -19.49 -8.79
CA LEU A 52 4.71 -20.90 -8.74
C LEU A 52 5.32 -21.63 -9.94
N GLY A 53 5.90 -22.80 -9.65
CA GLY A 53 6.72 -23.54 -10.58
C GLY A 53 8.13 -22.94 -10.75
N PRO A 54 8.93 -23.46 -11.70
CA PRO A 54 8.59 -24.53 -12.63
C PRO A 54 8.45 -25.88 -11.91
N MET A 55 7.84 -26.87 -12.55
CA MET A 55 7.75 -28.23 -12.01
C MET A 55 8.71 -29.15 -12.76
N THR A 56 9.41 -30.03 -12.05
CA THR A 56 10.23 -31.09 -12.64
C THR A 56 9.54 -32.42 -12.41
N VAL A 57 9.18 -33.11 -13.48
CA VAL A 57 8.62 -34.47 -13.41
C VAL A 57 9.73 -35.47 -13.70
N ILE A 58 10.01 -36.33 -12.74
CA ILE A 58 11.02 -37.38 -12.84
C ILE A 58 10.28 -38.71 -12.95
N SER A 59 10.64 -39.51 -13.95
CA SER A 59 10.17 -40.89 -14.09
C SER A 59 11.36 -41.81 -13.96
N GLY A 60 11.21 -42.90 -13.20
CA GLY A 60 12.24 -43.94 -13.08
C GLY A 60 11.88 -45.22 -13.84
N ASP A 61 12.88 -46.08 -14.03
CA ASP A 61 12.63 -47.50 -14.34
C ASP A 61 12.23 -48.30 -13.07
N PRO A 62 11.68 -49.52 -13.21
CA PRO A 62 11.23 -50.34 -12.06
C PRO A 62 12.34 -50.72 -11.06
N PHE A 63 13.59 -50.76 -11.50
CA PHE A 63 14.77 -51.10 -10.70
C PHE A 63 15.46 -49.85 -10.12
N GLY A 64 15.03 -48.64 -10.49
CA GLY A 64 15.58 -47.37 -10.03
C GLY A 64 16.97 -47.04 -10.58
N LEU A 65 17.39 -47.67 -11.69
CA LEU A 65 18.74 -47.51 -12.26
C LEU A 65 18.91 -46.23 -13.09
N PHE A 66 17.83 -45.78 -13.73
CA PHE A 66 17.78 -44.63 -14.62
C PHE A 66 16.63 -43.70 -14.24
N GLN A 67 16.91 -42.41 -14.23
CA GLN A 67 15.93 -41.34 -14.00
C GLN A 67 15.82 -40.46 -15.25
N PHE A 68 14.59 -40.14 -15.63
CA PHE A 68 14.28 -39.29 -16.76
C PHE A 68 13.59 -38.01 -16.27
N PRO A 69 14.35 -36.98 -15.88
CA PRO A 69 13.78 -35.69 -15.51
C PRO A 69 13.24 -34.97 -16.74
N ARG A 70 12.05 -34.39 -16.60
CA ARG A 70 11.44 -33.51 -17.58
C ARG A 70 10.92 -32.28 -16.88
N GLN A 71 11.43 -31.12 -17.28
CA GLN A 71 10.93 -29.85 -16.80
C GLN A 71 9.61 -29.49 -17.51
N ILE A 72 8.68 -28.98 -16.73
CA ILE A 72 7.42 -28.39 -17.18
C ILE A 72 7.48 -26.92 -16.81
N ALA A 73 7.60 -26.06 -17.83
CA ALA A 73 7.62 -24.59 -17.67
C ALA A 73 6.20 -24.04 -17.43
N ALA A 74 5.49 -24.60 -16.44
CA ALA A 74 4.24 -24.05 -15.94
C ALA A 74 4.57 -23.04 -14.86
N LEU A 75 4.85 -21.80 -15.28
CA LEU A 75 5.14 -20.67 -14.41
C LEU A 75 3.89 -19.80 -14.24
N SER A 76 3.57 -19.43 -13.01
CA SER A 76 2.53 -18.44 -12.72
C SER A 76 2.96 -17.54 -11.56
N SER A 77 2.73 -16.23 -11.64
CA SER A 77 2.99 -15.30 -10.54
C SER A 77 1.77 -15.20 -9.62
N ILE A 78 2.03 -15.12 -8.32
CA ILE A 78 1.05 -14.81 -7.27
C ILE A 78 1.58 -13.63 -6.47
N ILE A 79 0.72 -12.64 -6.27
CA ILE A 79 0.98 -11.55 -5.33
C ILE A 79 0.13 -11.74 -4.07
N VAL A 80 0.78 -11.68 -2.91
CA VAL A 80 0.13 -11.72 -1.61
C VAL A 80 0.10 -10.30 -1.06
N TYR A 81 -1.10 -9.72 -1.00
CA TYR A 81 -1.29 -8.37 -0.48
C TYR A 81 -1.10 -8.30 1.04
N PRO A 82 -0.71 -7.14 1.58
CA PRO A 82 -0.73 -6.93 3.01
C PRO A 82 -2.16 -7.03 3.56
N PRO A 83 -2.33 -7.40 4.83
CA PRO A 83 -3.61 -7.39 5.51
C PRO A 83 -4.07 -5.96 5.69
N THR A 84 -5.38 -5.81 5.85
CA THR A 84 -6.01 -4.55 6.19
C THR A 84 -6.86 -4.74 7.44
N VAL A 85 -6.90 -3.73 8.29
CA VAL A 85 -7.85 -3.63 9.39
C VAL A 85 -8.96 -2.64 9.03
N PRO A 86 -10.18 -2.84 9.55
CA PRO A 86 -11.24 -1.86 9.36
C PRO A 86 -10.83 -0.53 10.02
N VAL A 87 -11.06 0.57 9.30
CA VAL A 87 -10.94 1.94 9.84
C VAL A 87 -12.32 2.57 9.76
N HIS A 88 -12.91 2.91 10.90
CA HIS A 88 -14.29 3.43 10.93
C HIS A 88 -14.31 4.94 10.79
N ARG A 89 -13.39 5.60 11.47
CA ARG A 89 -13.22 7.05 11.48
C ARG A 89 -11.73 7.35 11.39
N PHE A 90 -11.35 8.35 10.64
CA PHE A 90 -9.97 8.82 10.63
C PHE A 90 -9.99 10.34 10.57
N ALA A 91 -9.02 11.00 11.19
CA ALA A 91 -8.97 12.46 11.33
C ALA A 91 -8.56 13.15 10.01
N ALA A 92 -9.17 12.74 8.90
CA ALA A 92 -9.24 13.49 7.67
C ALA A 92 -10.52 14.35 7.68
N PRO A 93 -10.43 15.66 7.51
CA PRO A 93 -11.61 16.51 7.49
C PRO A 93 -12.43 16.25 6.22
N ILE A 94 -13.73 16.10 6.45
CA ILE A 94 -14.78 16.55 5.51
C ILE A 94 -14.48 18.02 5.20
N GLY A 95 -14.68 18.47 3.96
CA GLY A 95 -14.37 19.83 3.49
C GLY A 95 -15.18 20.95 4.15
N THR A 96 -15.22 21.00 5.48
CA THR A 96 -15.74 22.11 6.26
C THR A 96 -14.64 23.14 6.40
N LEU A 97 -14.58 24.04 5.43
CA LEU A 97 -14.13 25.40 5.68
C LEU A 97 -15.04 25.94 6.80
N SER A 98 -14.48 26.09 8.00
CA SER A 98 -15.10 26.90 9.03
C SER A 98 -15.02 28.34 8.54
N GLY A 99 -16.16 28.96 8.27
CA GLY A 99 -16.27 30.26 7.63
C GLY A 99 -16.71 30.13 6.17
N GLY A 100 -17.84 30.77 5.86
CA GLY A 100 -18.51 30.74 4.57
C GLY A 100 -17.60 31.02 3.38
N GLU A 101 -18.09 30.59 2.23
CA GLU A 101 -17.41 30.56 0.93
C GLU A 101 -16.41 29.40 0.78
N ALA A 102 -16.93 28.27 0.31
CA ALA A 102 -16.14 27.36 -0.51
C ALA A 102 -15.54 28.20 -1.65
N VAL A 103 -14.28 28.61 -1.48
CA VAL A 103 -13.53 29.31 -2.52
C VAL A 103 -13.45 28.34 -3.70
N ARG A 104 -14.34 28.57 -4.67
CA ARG A 104 -14.39 27.97 -6.00
C ARG A 104 -13.09 28.32 -6.70
N ARG A 105 -12.01 27.61 -6.38
CA ARG A 105 -10.70 27.90 -6.96
C ARG A 105 -10.55 27.15 -8.27
N ARG A 106 -10.47 27.95 -9.33
CA ARG A 106 -10.20 27.54 -10.70
C ARG A 106 -8.74 27.07 -10.78
N ALA A 107 -8.51 25.85 -11.26
CA ALA A 107 -7.19 25.41 -11.67
C ALA A 107 -7.24 24.88 -13.10
N HIS A 108 -6.15 25.09 -13.84
CA HIS A 108 -6.05 24.85 -15.28
C HIS A 108 -5.90 23.37 -15.67
N PHE A 109 -6.13 22.41 -14.77
CA PHE A 109 -5.86 20.99 -15.00
C PHE A 109 -7.10 20.23 -15.51
N VAL A 110 -6.83 19.25 -16.37
CA VAL A 110 -7.83 18.42 -17.05
C VAL A 110 -8.14 17.22 -16.16
N THR A 111 -9.35 17.16 -15.60
CA THR A 111 -9.94 15.93 -15.05
C THR A 111 -10.88 15.30 -16.08
N THR A 112 -11.14 14.00 -15.97
CA THR A 112 -11.96 13.23 -16.93
C THR A 112 -13.47 13.44 -16.77
N ASN A 113 -13.91 14.16 -15.73
CA ASN A 113 -15.32 14.38 -15.44
C ASN A 113 -15.78 15.77 -15.94
N ALA A 114 -16.42 15.82 -17.12
CA ALA A 114 -17.05 17.03 -17.62
C ALA A 114 -18.40 17.25 -16.92
N ALA A 115 -18.52 18.32 -16.15
CA ALA A 115 -19.73 18.65 -15.39
C ALA A 115 -20.65 19.65 -16.11
N GLY A 116 -20.14 20.39 -17.10
CA GLY A 116 -20.94 21.39 -17.82
C GLY A 116 -20.29 21.92 -19.09
N VAL A 117 -20.91 22.95 -19.68
CA VAL A 117 -20.37 23.68 -20.83
C VAL A 117 -20.66 25.17 -20.64
N ARG A 118 -19.63 26.02 -20.77
CA ARG A 118 -19.79 27.50 -20.74
C ARG A 118 -19.38 28.15 -22.06
N ASP A 119 -19.71 29.43 -22.20
CA ASP A 119 -19.29 30.24 -23.34
C ASP A 119 -17.76 30.43 -23.33
N TYR A 120 -17.15 30.28 -24.50
CA TYR A 120 -15.73 30.48 -24.75
C TYR A 120 -15.31 31.92 -24.40
N GLN A 121 -14.18 32.06 -23.72
CA GLN A 121 -13.53 33.34 -23.49
C GLN A 121 -12.13 33.36 -24.12
N ALA A 122 -11.69 34.54 -24.54
CA ALA A 122 -10.35 34.73 -25.07
C ALA A 122 -9.30 34.30 -24.03
N GLY A 123 -8.53 33.26 -24.37
CA GLY A 123 -7.58 32.59 -23.46
C GLY A 123 -7.90 31.13 -23.18
N ASP A 124 -9.10 30.66 -23.53
CA ASP A 124 -9.45 29.25 -23.44
C ASP A 124 -8.76 28.43 -24.54
N SER A 125 -8.23 27.27 -24.17
CA SER A 125 -7.60 26.34 -25.12
C SER A 125 -8.63 25.75 -26.09
N PHE A 126 -8.35 25.82 -27.40
CA PHE A 126 -9.21 25.24 -28.46
C PHE A 126 -9.46 23.73 -28.28
N ASN A 127 -8.53 23.00 -27.66
CA ASN A 127 -8.68 21.56 -27.36
C ASN A 127 -9.81 21.27 -26.36
N ARG A 128 -10.33 22.30 -25.69
CA ARG A 128 -11.41 22.19 -24.70
C ARG A 128 -12.78 22.54 -25.28
N ILE A 129 -12.87 22.87 -26.58
CA ILE A 129 -14.14 23.17 -27.24
C ILE A 129 -14.99 21.90 -27.34
N HIS A 130 -16.23 21.99 -26.85
CA HIS A 130 -17.21 20.92 -27.01
C HIS A 130 -17.91 21.06 -28.37
N TRP A 131 -17.24 20.61 -29.44
CA TRP A 131 -17.69 20.80 -30.83
C TRP A 131 -19.16 20.43 -31.06
N ARG A 132 -19.63 19.34 -30.47
CA ARG A 132 -21.03 18.89 -30.60
C ARG A 132 -22.05 19.89 -30.02
N SER A 133 -21.69 20.58 -28.92
CA SER A 133 -22.57 21.59 -28.31
C SER A 133 -22.41 22.94 -28.99
N SER A 134 -21.18 23.29 -29.39
CA SER A 134 -20.91 24.52 -30.14
C SER A 134 -21.66 24.56 -31.48
N ALA A 135 -21.66 23.43 -32.21
CA ALA A 135 -22.38 23.31 -33.48
C ALA A 135 -23.91 23.44 -33.35
N ARG A 136 -24.48 23.11 -32.18
CA ARG A 136 -25.93 23.20 -31.93
C ARG A 136 -26.39 24.57 -31.45
N LYS A 137 -25.49 25.35 -30.84
CA LYS A 137 -25.82 26.63 -30.20
C LYS A 137 -25.25 27.84 -30.94
N ASP A 138 -24.62 27.62 -32.09
CA ASP A 138 -23.98 28.63 -32.95
C ASP A 138 -23.05 29.59 -32.20
N ARG A 139 -22.38 29.06 -31.17
CA ARG A 139 -21.40 29.78 -30.34
C ARG A 139 -20.40 28.79 -29.75
N LEU A 140 -19.15 29.21 -29.59
CA LEU A 140 -18.11 28.35 -29.05
C LEU A 140 -18.37 28.08 -27.57
N LEU A 141 -18.54 26.80 -27.24
CA LEU A 141 -18.72 26.31 -25.87
C LEU A 141 -17.50 25.49 -25.45
N VAL A 142 -17.03 25.72 -24.22
CA VAL A 142 -15.86 25.06 -23.63
C VAL A 142 -16.34 24.10 -22.54
N LYS A 143 -15.80 22.87 -22.53
CA LYS A 143 -16.08 21.86 -21.49
C LYS A 143 -15.68 22.44 -20.12
N GLU A 144 -16.62 22.47 -19.18
CA GLU A 144 -16.35 22.77 -17.78
C GLU A 144 -16.12 21.47 -17.03
N PHE A 145 -14.98 21.40 -16.36
CA PHE A 145 -14.64 20.33 -15.43
C PHE A 145 -14.92 20.84 -14.03
N GLU A 146 -15.82 20.19 -13.29
CA GLU A 146 -15.92 20.43 -11.86
C GLU A 146 -14.68 19.82 -11.21
N LEU A 147 -13.92 20.67 -10.51
CA LEU A 147 -13.08 20.16 -9.43
C LEU A 147 -14.04 19.70 -8.35
N ASP A 148 -14.02 18.41 -8.07
CA ASP A 148 -14.61 17.93 -6.85
C ASP A 148 -13.85 18.62 -5.69
N PRO A 149 -14.50 19.45 -4.86
CA PRO A 149 -13.83 20.21 -3.80
C PRO A 149 -13.30 19.34 -2.65
N LEU A 150 -13.34 18.01 -2.79
CA LEU A 150 -12.69 17.09 -1.88
C LEU A 150 -11.17 17.26 -2.06
N ALA A 151 -10.53 17.90 -1.09
CA ALA A 151 -9.09 17.89 -0.94
C ALA A 151 -8.51 16.50 -1.21
N ASP A 152 -7.49 16.43 -2.06
CA ASP A 152 -6.74 15.20 -2.29
C ASP A 152 -6.10 14.75 -0.97
N VAL A 153 -6.21 13.47 -0.70
CA VAL A 153 -5.47 12.84 0.40
C VAL A 153 -4.19 12.29 -0.18
N TRP A 154 -3.06 12.54 0.46
CA TRP A 154 -1.79 11.89 0.14
C TRP A 154 -1.38 11.02 1.31
N ILE A 155 -0.98 9.78 1.06
CA ILE A 155 -0.31 8.94 2.06
C ILE A 155 1.16 8.87 1.69
N PHE A 156 2.01 9.37 2.58
CA PHE A 156 3.45 9.18 2.54
C PHE A 156 3.79 8.07 3.53
N LEU A 157 4.22 6.93 3.00
CA LEU A 157 4.62 5.78 3.80
C LEU A 157 6.14 5.75 3.90
N ASP A 158 6.65 5.89 5.12
CA ASP A 158 8.07 5.77 5.42
C ASP A 158 8.44 4.29 5.63
N ILE A 159 9.21 3.78 4.67
CA ILE A 159 9.90 2.48 4.72
C ILE A 159 11.41 2.71 4.58
N SER A 160 11.95 3.77 5.17
CA SER A 160 13.39 3.97 5.18
C SER A 160 14.08 2.98 6.11
N ARG A 161 15.31 2.58 5.76
CA ARG A 161 16.13 1.70 6.62
C ARG A 161 16.35 2.29 8.01
N ALA A 162 16.43 3.62 8.11
CA ALA A 162 16.59 4.35 9.36
C ALA A 162 15.36 4.27 10.29
N SER A 163 14.17 4.06 9.72
CA SER A 163 12.93 3.90 10.48
C SER A 163 12.62 2.44 10.83
N LEU A 164 13.36 1.47 10.27
CA LEU A 164 13.16 0.06 10.55
C LEU A 164 13.68 -0.31 11.95
N VAL A 165 12.74 -0.71 12.80
CA VAL A 165 13.00 -1.42 14.05
C VAL A 165 12.17 -2.71 14.06
N GLU A 166 12.84 -3.82 14.34
CA GLU A 166 12.22 -5.14 14.43
C GLU A 166 12.88 -5.97 15.53
N ARG A 167 12.09 -6.82 16.20
CA ARG A 167 12.64 -7.79 17.16
C ARG A 167 13.18 -9.03 16.45
N PRO A 168 14.13 -9.77 17.05
CA PRO A 168 14.65 -11.02 16.46
C PRO A 168 13.57 -12.03 16.05
N GLN A 169 12.44 -12.09 16.78
CA GLN A 169 11.31 -12.98 16.46
C GLN A 169 10.60 -12.61 15.15
N ALA A 170 10.62 -11.34 14.74
CA ALA A 170 9.90 -10.87 13.54
C ALA A 170 10.34 -11.59 12.26
N ARG A 171 11.60 -12.02 12.19
CA ARG A 171 12.15 -12.76 11.05
C ARG A 171 12.14 -14.28 11.25
N ALA A 172 12.20 -14.73 12.51
CA ALA A 172 12.42 -16.12 12.90
C ALA A 172 11.14 -16.98 12.90
N ASP A 173 9.97 -16.39 13.20
CA ASP A 173 8.72 -17.16 13.23
C ASP A 173 8.24 -17.42 11.79
N ALA A 174 8.36 -18.67 11.35
CA ALA A 174 7.85 -19.19 10.08
C ALA A 174 6.43 -19.81 10.23
N GLY A 175 5.70 -19.39 11.26
CA GLY A 175 4.29 -19.73 11.48
C GLY A 175 3.36 -18.92 10.56
N ASN A 176 2.06 -19.01 10.78
CA ASN A 176 1.07 -18.22 10.04
C ASN A 176 1.13 -16.73 10.48
N ILE A 177 2.14 -15.99 9.98
CA ILE A 177 2.54 -14.63 10.42
C ILE A 177 1.49 -13.55 10.09
N TYR A 178 0.54 -13.83 9.20
CA TYR A 178 -0.33 -12.81 8.63
C TYR A 178 -1.82 -13.08 8.87
N ALA A 179 -2.20 -13.15 10.16
CA ALA A 179 -3.55 -12.80 10.56
C ALA A 179 -3.58 -11.31 10.96
N PRO A 180 -4.68 -10.57 10.70
CA PRO A 180 -4.83 -9.20 11.21
C PRO A 180 -4.59 -9.16 12.74
N PRO A 181 -4.23 -7.99 13.32
CA PRO A 181 -3.92 -7.84 14.73
C PRO A 181 -4.82 -8.67 15.65
N PRO A 182 -4.25 -9.35 16.65
CA PRO A 182 -2.95 -9.05 17.28
C PRO A 182 -1.73 -9.76 16.67
N ASN A 183 -1.85 -10.50 15.56
CA ASN A 183 -0.80 -11.44 15.14
C ASN A 183 0.25 -10.87 14.16
N LEU A 184 0.41 -9.54 14.08
CA LEU A 184 1.43 -8.96 13.21
C LEU A 184 2.83 -9.21 13.78
N PRO A 185 3.83 -9.53 12.95
CA PRO A 185 5.21 -9.67 13.41
C PRO A 185 5.69 -8.35 14.04
N PRO A 186 6.53 -8.41 15.09
CA PRO A 186 7.02 -7.24 15.83
C PRO A 186 8.08 -6.47 15.02
N SER A 187 7.62 -5.84 13.94
CA SER A 187 8.38 -5.01 13.01
C SER A 187 7.57 -3.75 12.68
N THR A 188 8.21 -2.60 12.85
CA THR A 188 7.67 -1.29 12.45
C THR A 188 7.30 -1.23 10.96
N GLU A 189 8.03 -1.92 10.08
CA GLU A 189 7.71 -2.04 8.64
C GLU A 189 6.35 -2.69 8.42
N GLU A 190 6.08 -3.81 9.09
CA GLU A 190 4.86 -4.59 8.88
C GLU A 190 3.63 -3.86 9.45
N TYR A 191 3.82 -3.10 10.53
CA TYR A 191 2.83 -2.17 11.06
C TYR A 191 2.58 -1.01 10.08
N ALA A 192 3.63 -0.38 9.56
CA ALA A 192 3.52 0.72 8.61
C ALA A 192 2.79 0.29 7.33
N ILE A 193 3.15 -0.88 6.78
CA ILE A 193 2.51 -1.46 5.60
C ILE A 193 1.04 -1.80 5.87
N THR A 194 0.71 -2.42 7.01
CA THR A 194 -0.67 -2.76 7.37
C THR A 194 -1.52 -1.50 7.58
N ILE A 195 -0.99 -0.50 8.28
CA ILE A 195 -1.65 0.80 8.48
C ILE A 195 -1.85 1.50 7.13
N GLY A 196 -0.80 1.56 6.30
CA GLY A 196 -0.85 2.13 4.96
C GLY A 196 -1.93 1.49 4.10
N ALA A 197 -1.95 0.15 4.02
CA ALA A 197 -2.96 -0.61 3.28
C ALA A 197 -4.39 -0.34 3.80
N SER A 198 -4.56 -0.29 5.12
CA SER A 198 -5.85 -0.03 5.78
C SER A 198 -6.36 1.39 5.48
N LEU A 199 -5.48 2.39 5.51
CA LEU A 199 -5.83 3.78 5.19
C LEU A 199 -6.13 3.96 3.69
N VAL A 200 -5.38 3.29 2.82
CA VAL A 200 -5.66 3.27 1.38
C VAL A 200 -7.06 2.71 1.12
N GLN A 201 -7.36 1.54 1.68
CA GLN A 201 -8.68 0.90 1.60
C GLN A 201 -9.78 1.83 2.13
N TYR A 202 -9.54 2.49 3.27
CA TYR A 202 -10.47 3.44 3.88
C TYR A 202 -10.80 4.60 2.94
N PHE A 203 -9.79 5.31 2.44
CA PHE A 203 -10.00 6.51 1.61
C PHE A 203 -10.61 6.18 0.25
N VAL A 204 -10.19 5.08 -0.37
CA VAL A 204 -10.77 4.62 -1.64
C VAL A 204 -12.25 4.24 -1.45
N ASN A 205 -12.60 3.54 -0.38
CA ASN A 205 -13.99 3.19 -0.06
C ASN A 205 -14.85 4.42 0.26
N LYS A 206 -14.24 5.51 0.74
CA LYS A 206 -14.90 6.81 0.95
C LYS A 206 -14.97 7.66 -0.32
N GLY A 207 -14.52 7.15 -1.47
CA GLY A 207 -14.56 7.85 -2.75
C GLY A 207 -13.59 9.03 -2.84
N ARG A 208 -12.57 9.09 -1.97
CA ARG A 208 -11.56 10.16 -2.00
C ARG A 208 -10.55 9.93 -3.11
N ALA A 209 -10.10 11.02 -3.73
CA ALA A 209 -8.90 10.98 -4.56
C ALA A 209 -7.69 10.82 -3.65
N LEU A 210 -6.94 9.74 -3.85
CA LEU A 210 -5.86 9.33 -2.96
C LEU A 210 -4.56 9.26 -3.75
N GLY A 211 -3.60 10.12 -3.45
CA GLY A 211 -2.21 9.97 -3.84
C GLY A 211 -1.45 9.10 -2.84
N PHE A 212 -0.41 8.43 -3.32
CA PHE A 212 0.46 7.60 -2.49
C PHE A 212 1.91 7.80 -2.91
N ALA A 213 2.80 7.89 -1.94
CA ALA A 213 4.24 7.90 -2.19
C ALA A 213 4.96 7.05 -1.14
N THR A 214 6.01 6.36 -1.59
CA THR A 214 6.95 5.67 -0.71
C THR A 214 8.29 5.49 -1.42
N TYR A 215 9.36 5.37 -0.64
CA TYR A 215 10.70 5.09 -1.14
C TYR A 215 11.15 3.76 -0.56
N GLY A 216 11.04 2.70 -1.36
CA GLY A 216 11.61 1.38 -1.04
C GLY A 216 12.94 1.21 -1.78
N PRO A 217 13.17 0.06 -2.45
CA PRO A 217 14.31 -0.06 -3.38
C PRO A 217 14.18 0.92 -4.57
N TYR A 218 12.95 1.32 -4.91
CA TYR A 218 12.64 2.28 -5.95
C TYR A 218 11.71 3.40 -5.43
N ARG A 219 11.69 4.52 -6.14
CA ARG A 219 10.75 5.64 -5.90
C ARG A 219 9.38 5.28 -6.47
N GLU A 220 8.41 5.04 -5.59
CA GLU A 220 7.06 4.66 -5.96
C GLU A 220 6.09 5.81 -5.69
N ILE A 221 5.51 6.36 -6.76
CA ILE A 221 4.52 7.44 -6.66
C ILE A 221 3.30 7.12 -7.50
N VAL A 222 2.16 7.14 -6.83
CA VAL A 222 0.84 7.01 -7.43
C VAL A 222 0.13 8.34 -7.29
N GLN A 223 -0.19 8.96 -8.43
CA GLN A 223 -0.93 10.22 -8.46
C GLN A 223 -2.34 10.05 -7.89
N PRO A 224 -2.94 11.13 -7.35
CA PRO A 224 -4.30 11.08 -6.82
C PRO A 224 -5.30 10.61 -7.87
N ASP A 225 -5.93 9.48 -7.61
CA ASP A 225 -7.02 8.93 -8.41
C ASP A 225 -8.05 8.25 -7.49
N ARG A 226 -9.18 7.84 -8.06
CA ARG A 226 -10.30 7.23 -7.34
C ARG A 226 -10.56 5.81 -7.81
N GLY A 227 -11.27 5.09 -6.95
CA GLY A 227 -11.86 3.81 -7.30
C GLY A 227 -10.93 2.61 -7.09
N PRO A 228 -11.42 1.41 -7.42
CA PRO A 228 -10.80 0.15 -6.99
C PRO A 228 -9.44 -0.10 -7.63
N ARG A 229 -9.18 0.42 -8.85
CA ARG A 229 -7.88 0.28 -9.50
C ARG A 229 -6.76 0.96 -8.72
N GLN A 230 -7.07 2.08 -8.05
CA GLN A 230 -6.12 2.80 -7.23
C GLN A 230 -5.70 1.97 -6.01
N LEU A 231 -6.68 1.33 -5.37
CA LEU A 231 -6.45 0.41 -4.27
C LEU A 231 -5.54 -0.76 -4.71
N THR A 232 -5.91 -1.47 -5.78
CA THR A 232 -5.13 -2.62 -6.27
C THR A 232 -3.68 -2.23 -6.55
N ARG A 233 -3.45 -1.11 -7.24
CA ARG A 233 -2.10 -0.63 -7.56
C ARG A 233 -1.27 -0.33 -6.32
N ILE A 234 -1.86 0.32 -5.31
CA ILE A 234 -1.12 0.64 -4.08
C ILE A 234 -0.87 -0.63 -3.25
N LEU A 235 -1.83 -1.57 -3.18
CA LEU A 235 -1.62 -2.85 -2.50
C LEU A 235 -0.52 -3.71 -3.17
N GLU A 236 -0.39 -3.65 -4.50
CA GLU A 236 0.71 -4.29 -5.24
C GLU A 236 2.07 -3.70 -4.82
N ILE A 237 2.17 -2.37 -4.73
CA ILE A 237 3.39 -1.69 -4.24
C ILE A 237 3.70 -2.12 -2.79
N LEU A 238 2.69 -2.11 -1.92
CA LEU A 238 2.85 -2.46 -0.51
C LEU A 238 3.19 -3.95 -0.28
N ALA A 239 2.74 -4.84 -1.17
CA ALA A 239 3.05 -6.27 -1.07
C ALA A 239 4.57 -6.52 -1.12
N VAL A 240 5.27 -5.82 -2.01
CA VAL A 240 6.72 -5.97 -2.24
C VAL A 240 7.57 -4.89 -1.55
N ALA A 241 6.96 -3.94 -0.85
CA ALA A 241 7.68 -2.90 -0.11
C ALA A 241 8.58 -3.50 0.99
N ARG A 242 9.82 -3.00 1.08
CA ARG A 242 10.83 -3.39 2.06
C ARG A 242 11.63 -2.17 2.50
N SER A 243 12.03 -2.14 3.78
CA SER A 243 12.76 -1.01 4.36
C SER A 243 14.25 -1.03 4.03
N GLU A 244 14.53 -1.05 2.74
CA GLU A 244 15.88 -1.14 2.18
C GLU A 244 16.40 0.22 1.69
N SER A 245 15.52 1.23 1.61
CA SER A 245 15.84 2.56 1.12
C SER A 245 16.71 3.35 2.08
N ASP A 246 17.69 4.06 1.54
CA ASP A 246 18.48 5.05 2.28
C ASP A 246 17.84 6.45 2.26
N VAL A 247 16.72 6.62 1.54
CA VAL A 247 15.97 7.88 1.50
C VAL A 247 15.14 8.01 2.78
N SER A 248 15.44 9.02 3.60
CA SER A 248 14.70 9.26 4.85
C SER A 248 13.34 9.92 4.60
N LEU A 249 12.44 9.87 5.59
CA LEU A 249 11.17 10.60 5.55
C LEU A 249 11.37 12.10 5.27
N TYR A 250 12.38 12.73 5.89
CA TYR A 250 12.70 14.13 5.65
C TYR A 250 13.02 14.39 4.17
N GLN A 251 13.88 13.57 3.57
CA GLN A 251 14.23 13.70 2.15
C GLN A 251 13.03 13.45 1.25
N MET A 252 12.18 12.48 1.59
CA MET A 252 10.93 12.22 0.87
C MET A 252 9.99 13.44 0.91
N LEU A 253 9.85 14.10 2.06
CA LEU A 253 9.06 15.32 2.18
C LEU A 253 9.63 16.46 1.32
N GLU A 254 10.95 16.66 1.33
CA GLU A 254 11.60 17.67 0.49
C GLU A 254 11.40 17.42 -1.02
N LEU A 255 11.48 16.16 -1.45
CA LEU A 255 11.33 15.78 -2.85
C LEU A 255 9.87 15.87 -3.32
N GLU A 256 8.92 15.42 -2.50
CA GLU A 256 7.54 15.19 -2.95
C GLU A 256 6.52 16.21 -2.42
N ALA A 257 6.73 16.77 -1.22
CA ALA A 257 5.75 17.67 -0.61
C ALA A 257 5.65 19.03 -1.31
N ASN A 258 6.65 19.38 -2.14
CA ASN A 258 6.63 20.58 -2.96
C ASN A 258 5.52 20.58 -4.03
N TYR A 259 5.07 19.40 -4.47
CA TYR A 259 3.95 19.28 -5.41
C TYR A 259 2.57 19.36 -4.74
N LEU A 260 2.51 19.34 -3.40
CA LEU A 260 1.25 19.41 -2.67
C LEU A 260 0.70 20.83 -2.64
N THR A 261 -0.60 20.94 -2.89
CA THR A 261 -1.31 22.22 -2.92
C THR A 261 -2.03 22.50 -1.60
N ARG A 262 -2.33 23.78 -1.36
CA ARG A 262 -3.10 24.20 -0.18
C ARG A 262 -4.45 23.47 -0.12
N GLY A 263 -4.82 22.99 1.07
CA GLY A 263 -6.04 22.23 1.30
C GLY A 263 -5.82 20.71 1.28
N THR A 264 -4.69 20.22 0.75
CA THR A 264 -4.32 18.80 0.77
C THR A 264 -4.26 18.25 2.21
N THR A 265 -4.73 17.02 2.41
CA THR A 265 -4.45 16.27 3.65
C THR A 265 -3.30 15.32 3.38
N LEU A 266 -2.15 15.58 4.00
CA LEU A 266 -1.00 14.69 3.98
C LEU A 266 -1.04 13.79 5.20
N VAL A 267 -1.19 12.50 4.98
CA VAL A 267 -1.05 11.45 5.98
C VAL A 267 0.36 10.89 5.90
N ILE A 268 1.11 10.99 6.98
CA ILE A 268 2.46 10.43 7.12
C ILE A 268 2.35 9.19 8.00
N VAL A 269 2.86 8.05 7.56
CA VAL A 269 2.96 6.83 8.38
C VAL A 269 4.44 6.53 8.56
N THR A 270 4.94 6.60 9.79
CA THR A 270 6.39 6.56 10.06
C THR A 270 6.72 6.05 11.45
N ALA A 271 7.92 5.46 11.59
CA ALA A 271 8.56 5.17 12.88
C ALA A 271 9.80 6.06 13.13
N SER A 272 10.07 7.03 12.25
CA SER A 272 11.27 7.85 12.27
C SER A 272 11.37 8.68 13.55
N GLN A 273 12.57 8.67 14.14
CA GLN A 273 12.92 9.51 15.28
C GLN A 273 13.69 10.76 14.88
N ASP A 274 13.87 11.01 13.57
CA ASP A 274 14.56 12.18 13.05
C ASP A 274 13.73 13.45 13.27
N GLU A 275 14.30 14.49 13.86
CA GLU A 275 13.59 15.75 14.09
C GLU A 275 13.44 16.59 12.80
N ASN A 276 14.23 16.32 11.75
CA ASN A 276 14.24 17.15 10.54
C ASN A 276 12.89 17.15 9.80
N TRP A 277 12.14 16.05 9.84
CA TRP A 277 10.80 15.99 9.24
C TRP A 277 9.76 16.80 10.02
N ILE A 278 10.02 17.11 11.30
CA ILE A 278 9.15 17.95 12.14
C ILE A 278 9.19 19.40 11.66
N ALA A 279 10.38 19.91 11.32
CA ALA A 279 10.53 21.23 10.71
C ALA A 279 9.77 21.31 9.37
N SER A 280 9.85 20.25 8.55
CA SER A 280 9.10 20.14 7.30
C SER A 280 7.59 20.18 7.55
N THR A 281 7.11 19.49 8.59
CA THR A 281 5.70 19.50 9.01
C THR A 281 5.21 20.91 9.31
N HIS A 282 5.97 21.69 10.08
CA HIS A 282 5.61 23.08 10.39
C HIS A 282 5.55 23.98 9.14
N ILE A 283 6.41 23.75 8.15
CA ILE A 283 6.36 24.47 6.86
C ILE A 283 5.09 24.10 6.08
N LEU A 284 4.75 22.81 6.03
CA LEU A 284 3.57 22.31 5.31
C LEU A 284 2.26 22.80 5.95
N THR A 285 2.17 22.82 7.28
CA THR A 285 0.99 23.34 7.99
C THR A 285 0.79 24.83 7.71
N ARG A 286 1.87 25.63 7.70
CA ARG A 286 1.81 27.06 7.29
C ARG A 286 1.42 27.27 5.83
N ARG A 287 1.77 26.36 4.92
CA ARG A 287 1.29 26.35 3.52
C ARG A 287 -0.20 25.99 3.40
N GLY A 288 -0.85 25.64 4.51
CA GLY A 288 -2.25 25.23 4.58
C GLY A 288 -2.47 23.79 4.10
N ILE A 289 -1.45 22.93 4.21
CA ILE A 289 -1.57 21.49 4.09
C ILE A 289 -1.87 20.94 5.48
N ARG A 290 -2.88 20.09 5.60
CA ARG A 290 -3.19 19.44 6.87
C ARG A 290 -2.30 18.20 7.00
N VAL A 291 -1.46 18.16 8.03
CA VAL A 291 -0.61 17.00 8.31
C VAL A 291 -1.26 16.12 9.37
N VAL A 292 -1.42 14.85 9.06
CA VAL A 292 -1.84 13.80 10.00
C VAL A 292 -0.70 12.79 10.05
N CYS A 293 -0.10 12.58 11.22
CA CYS A 293 0.96 11.60 11.41
C CYS A 293 0.39 10.36 12.11
N VAL A 294 0.62 9.18 11.57
CA VAL A 294 0.53 7.92 12.31
C VAL A 294 1.95 7.52 12.67
N LEU A 295 2.32 7.82 13.92
CA LEU A 295 3.62 7.56 14.49
C LEU A 295 3.62 6.18 15.14
N ILE A 296 4.43 5.27 14.62
CA ILE A 296 4.68 3.97 15.21
C ILE A 296 5.83 4.14 16.20
N ASP A 297 5.61 3.85 17.48
CA ASP A 297 6.62 4.04 18.52
C ASP A 297 7.66 2.92 18.49
N PRO A 298 8.89 3.16 17.96
CA PRO A 298 9.89 2.12 17.81
C PRO A 298 10.36 1.55 19.16
N ARG A 299 10.16 2.26 20.28
CA ARG A 299 10.52 1.76 21.63
C ARG A 299 9.76 0.48 21.96
N SER A 300 8.49 0.40 21.55
CA SER A 300 7.66 -0.79 21.75
C SER A 300 8.17 -2.00 20.94
N PHE A 301 8.95 -1.78 19.88
CA PHE A 301 9.56 -2.81 19.02
C PHE A 301 11.02 -3.13 19.39
N GLY A 302 11.54 -2.59 20.50
CA GLY A 302 12.92 -2.81 20.94
C GLY A 302 13.91 -1.73 20.47
N GLY A 303 13.43 -0.62 19.91
CA GLY A 303 14.26 0.51 19.51
C GLY A 303 14.81 1.28 20.70
N THR A 304 16.06 1.72 20.61
CA THR A 304 16.71 2.54 21.63
C THR A 304 16.50 4.03 21.34
N VAL A 305 15.57 4.66 22.03
CA VAL A 305 15.28 6.10 21.93
C VAL A 305 15.43 6.74 23.30
N ALA A 306 16.01 7.93 23.36
CA ALA A 306 16.16 8.66 24.62
C ALA A 306 14.77 8.95 25.23
N PRO A 307 14.56 8.78 26.55
CA PRO A 307 13.23 8.96 27.17
C PRO A 307 12.62 10.36 27.01
N THR A 308 13.48 11.37 26.89
CA THR A 308 13.09 12.78 26.71
C THR A 308 12.78 13.14 25.25
N HIS A 309 13.08 12.23 24.32
CA HIS A 309 12.88 12.42 22.90
C HIS A 309 11.47 11.96 22.51
N ASP A 310 10.53 12.91 22.46
CA ASP A 310 9.15 12.64 22.07
C ASP A 310 8.80 13.37 20.78
N VAL A 311 9.10 12.69 19.67
CA VAL A 311 8.78 13.15 18.31
C VAL A 311 7.28 13.36 18.10
N GLY A 312 6.43 12.62 18.83
CA GLY A 312 4.97 12.79 18.76
C GLY A 312 4.56 14.18 19.26
N VAL A 313 4.99 14.54 20.47
CA VAL A 313 4.72 15.86 21.06
C VAL A 313 5.30 16.99 20.20
N MET A 314 6.53 16.80 19.69
CA MET A 314 7.15 17.78 18.80
C MET A 314 6.36 17.95 17.49
N ALA A 315 5.87 16.87 16.88
CA ALA A 315 5.04 16.92 15.68
C ALA A 315 3.68 17.59 15.94
N GLU A 316 3.05 17.35 17.09
CA GLU A 316 1.85 18.07 17.52
C GLU A 316 2.12 19.57 17.67
N SER A 317 3.25 19.95 18.27
CA SER A 317 3.66 21.35 18.40
C SER A 317 3.91 22.03 17.04
N ALA A 318 4.31 21.25 16.03
CA ALA A 318 4.48 21.68 14.64
C ALA A 318 3.14 21.77 13.87
N GLY A 319 2.03 21.40 14.50
CA GLY A 319 0.67 21.48 13.96
C GLY A 319 0.17 20.22 13.27
N ALA A 320 0.86 19.08 13.41
CA ALA A 320 0.34 17.79 12.95
C ALA A 320 -0.69 17.24 13.94
N PHE A 321 -1.62 16.45 13.42
CA PHE A 321 -2.49 15.60 14.23
C PHE A 321 -1.85 14.22 14.35
N VAL A 322 -1.53 13.75 15.56
CA VAL A 322 -0.73 12.53 15.75
C VAL A 322 -1.57 11.37 16.28
N TYR A 323 -1.46 10.22 15.63
CA TYR A 323 -1.85 8.92 16.15
C TYR A 323 -0.60 8.18 16.60
N SER A 324 -0.55 7.74 17.85
CA SER A 324 0.55 6.90 18.36
C SER A 324 0.14 5.43 18.33
N ILE A 325 0.97 4.59 17.73
CA ILE A 325 0.76 3.13 17.62
C ILE A 325 1.95 2.43 18.28
N GLN A 326 1.65 1.52 19.20
CA GLN A 326 2.63 0.63 19.83
C GLN A 326 2.47 -0.79 19.29
N GLN A 327 3.50 -1.62 19.53
CA GLN A 327 3.41 -3.05 19.30
C GLN A 327 2.20 -3.64 20.05
N ASP A 328 1.46 -4.50 19.37
CA ASP A 328 0.29 -5.24 19.84
C ASP A 328 -0.95 -4.37 20.14
N ASP A 329 -0.91 -3.07 19.82
CA ASP A 329 -2.10 -2.22 19.86
C ASP A 329 -3.16 -2.73 18.86
N ASP A 330 -4.44 -2.60 19.23
CA ASP A 330 -5.53 -2.75 18.28
C ASP A 330 -5.52 -1.56 17.30
N ILE A 331 -4.94 -1.78 16.12
CA ILE A 331 -4.81 -0.79 15.06
C ILE A 331 -6.18 -0.23 14.64
N THR A 332 -7.23 -1.06 14.64
CA THR A 332 -8.60 -0.59 14.34
C THR A 332 -9.03 0.48 15.32
N ALA A 333 -8.88 0.19 16.61
CA ALA A 333 -9.26 1.09 17.68
C ALA A 333 -8.38 2.35 17.68
N ALA A 334 -7.07 2.19 17.56
CA ALA A 334 -6.11 3.29 17.62
C ALA A 334 -6.30 4.29 16.46
N LEU A 335 -6.57 3.82 15.25
CA LEU A 335 -6.88 4.69 14.10
C LEU A 335 -8.29 5.30 14.18
N SER A 336 -9.26 4.55 14.71
CA SER A 336 -10.68 4.94 14.74
C SER A 336 -11.06 5.89 15.86
N TYR A 337 -10.41 5.75 17.02
CA TYR A 337 -10.73 6.48 18.23
C TYR A 337 -9.46 7.16 18.70
N HIS A 338 -9.21 8.35 18.14
CA HIS A 338 -8.10 9.18 18.61
C HIS A 338 -8.27 9.46 20.11
N THR A 339 -7.46 8.82 20.93
CA THR A 339 -7.33 9.06 22.36
C THR A 339 -6.50 10.30 22.59
N GLY A 340 -7.07 11.45 22.25
CA GLY A 340 -6.65 12.68 22.89
C GLY A 340 -6.96 12.57 24.38
N VAL A 341 -5.91 12.42 25.19
CA VAL A 341 -5.89 12.49 26.67
C VAL A 341 -6.26 11.20 27.43
N MET A 342 -5.26 10.71 28.19
CA MET A 342 -5.28 9.72 29.28
C MET A 342 -5.56 8.23 28.95
N ARG A 343 -4.50 7.44 28.77
CA ARG A 343 -4.52 6.02 29.14
C ARG A 343 -4.59 5.94 30.68
N PRO A 344 -5.54 5.23 31.31
CA PRO A 344 -5.45 4.94 32.73
C PRO A 344 -4.30 3.96 32.93
N ARG A 345 -3.34 4.33 33.79
CA ARG A 345 -2.36 3.37 34.29
C ARG A 345 -3.12 2.31 35.08
N LEU A 346 -3.08 1.07 34.59
CA LEU A 346 -3.38 -0.11 35.39
C LEU A 346 -2.12 -0.53 36.15
#